data_AF-A0AAU7EGS2-F1
#
_entry.id   AF-A0AAU7EGS2-F1
#
_cell.length_a   1.000
_cell.length_b   1.000
_cell.length_c   1.000
_cell.angle_alpha   90.00
_cell.angle_beta   90.00
_cell.angle_gamma   90.00
#
_symmetry.space_group_name_H-M   'P 1'
#
loop_
_entity.id
_entity.type
_entity.pdbx_description
1 polymer ?
#
loop_
_entity_poly.entity_id
_entity_poly.type
_entity_poly.pdbx_seq_one_letter_code
_entity_poly.pdbx_strand_id
1 'polypeptide(L)'
;MKTFKNILSIAIILISINNLIAQGDTLSKEQKENIQVELEQYFEKLNLTEEQKTSYNQISKVHKEQLLLVKNSQMSQLEKLKEVKRIQSDKDAELKKLFSEEQYKIHQEFKEKQRNTMMENFLGYEKLNLTEDQEPQFAEITQRYRTQMQALKNSSKSKLGKYKEFKSIQNAKDSEMKNLLSKDQFKTYKEIQEEMKEKIMENRKK
;
A
#
# COMPACT_ATOMS: atom_id res chain seq x y z
N MET A 1 29.86 1.20 30.78
CA MET A 1 28.66 1.66 31.50
C MET A 1 28.21 3.00 30.91
N LYS A 2 27.14 2.97 30.12
CA LYS A 2 26.04 3.95 30.10
C LYS A 2 24.94 3.34 29.21
N THR A 3 23.74 3.31 29.76
CA THR A 3 22.63 2.42 29.45
C THR A 3 21.85 2.85 28.20
N PHE A 4 21.93 2.07 27.12
CA PHE A 4 20.92 2.06 26.05
C PHE A 4 19.88 0.95 26.29
N LYS A 5 19.41 0.80 27.54
CA LYS A 5 18.47 -0.25 27.93
C LYS A 5 16.99 0.13 27.85
N ASN A 6 16.66 1.36 27.44
CA ASN A 6 15.27 1.82 27.30
C ASN A 6 15.01 2.51 25.94
N ILE A 7 15.47 1.92 24.83
CA ILE A 7 14.86 2.25 23.53
C ILE A 7 13.56 1.46 23.48
N LEU A 8 12.50 2.17 23.85
CA LEU A 8 11.10 1.84 23.75
C LEU A 8 10.86 0.87 22.58
N SER A 9 10.31 -0.30 22.88
CA SER A 9 9.85 -1.30 21.93
C SER A 9 8.74 -0.71 21.02
N ILE A 10 9.09 0.11 20.03
CA ILE A 10 8.18 0.59 18.98
C ILE A 10 8.05 -0.51 17.93
N ALA A 11 7.56 -1.66 18.37
CA ALA A 11 6.96 -2.67 17.50
C ALA A 11 5.44 -2.49 17.57
N ILE A 12 4.94 -1.30 17.22
CA ILE A 12 3.50 -1.00 17.22
C ILE A 12 3.05 -0.55 15.82
N ILE A 13 2.86 -1.57 14.99
CA ILE A 13 1.58 -1.86 14.33
C ILE A 13 1.05 -0.73 13.42
N LEU A 14 1.60 -0.66 12.21
CA LEU A 14 0.84 -0.25 11.02
C LEU A 14 0.24 -1.52 10.38
N ILE A 15 -1.10 -1.60 10.41
CA ILE A 15 -1.88 -2.83 10.17
C ILE A 15 -2.03 -3.16 8.67
N SER A 16 -1.40 -2.41 7.77
CA SER A 16 -1.24 -2.88 6.38
C SER A 16 -0.19 -3.98 6.26
N ILE A 17 0.80 -4.05 7.16
CA ILE A 17 1.94 -4.98 7.02
C ILE A 17 1.82 -6.19 7.96
N ASN A 18 1.07 -6.10 9.07
CA ASN A 18 0.97 -7.23 10.01
C ASN A 18 0.16 -8.43 9.52
N ASN A 19 -0.71 -8.31 8.51
CA ASN A 19 -1.30 -9.51 7.88
C ASN A 19 -0.34 -10.19 6.89
N LEU A 20 0.70 -9.50 6.42
CA LEU A 20 1.84 -10.11 5.71
C LEU A 20 2.87 -10.66 6.71
N ILE A 21 3.19 -9.92 7.78
CA ILE A 21 4.21 -10.30 8.77
C ILE A 21 3.76 -11.41 9.75
N ALA A 22 2.46 -11.58 10.01
CA ALA A 22 1.93 -12.61 10.92
C ALA A 22 1.49 -13.91 10.23
N GLN A 23 1.62 -14.03 8.90
CA GLN A 23 1.71 -15.32 8.21
C GLN A 23 3.21 -15.61 8.06
N GLY A 24 3.70 -16.65 8.75
CA GLY A 24 5.10 -17.07 8.67
C GLY A 24 5.58 -17.22 7.22
N ASP A 25 6.83 -16.85 6.98
CA ASP A 25 7.63 -17.07 5.76
C ASP A 25 7.35 -16.28 4.47
N THR A 26 6.63 -15.15 4.48
CA THR A 26 6.39 -14.39 3.23
C THR A 26 7.33 -13.21 2.96
N LEU A 27 8.06 -12.69 3.94
CA LEU A 27 8.98 -11.55 3.76
C LEU A 27 10.43 -11.92 4.09
N SER A 28 11.35 -11.58 3.19
CA SER A 28 12.80 -11.73 3.37
C SER A 28 13.30 -10.87 4.54
N LYS A 29 14.48 -11.20 5.06
CA LYS A 29 15.12 -10.43 6.13
C LYS A 29 15.33 -8.97 5.72
N GLU A 30 15.78 -8.76 4.49
CA GLU A 30 15.98 -7.45 3.88
C GLU A 30 14.67 -6.66 3.77
N GLN A 31 13.58 -7.29 3.34
CA GLN A 31 12.26 -6.63 3.28
C GLN A 31 11.81 -6.16 4.67
N LYS A 32 12.05 -6.95 5.73
CA LYS A 32 11.72 -6.58 7.11
C LYS A 32 12.56 -5.39 7.59
N GLU A 33 13.86 -5.38 7.29
CA GLU A 33 14.76 -4.27 7.63
C GLU A 33 14.34 -2.98 6.90
N ASN A 34 14.02 -3.05 5.62
CA ASN A 34 13.54 -1.92 4.83
C ASN A 34 12.22 -1.34 5.38
N ILE A 35 11.28 -2.20 5.75
CA ILE A 35 10.03 -1.77 6.41
C ILE A 35 10.32 -1.07 7.73
N GLN A 36 11.25 -1.60 8.54
CA GLN A 36 11.62 -0.99 9.81
C GLN A 36 12.22 0.40 9.61
N VAL A 37 13.17 0.56 8.70
CA VAL A 37 13.79 1.86 8.38
C VAL A 37 12.74 2.87 7.91
N GLU A 38 11.82 2.45 7.04
CA GLU A 38 10.76 3.33 6.55
C GLU A 38 9.82 3.78 7.68
N LEU A 39 9.50 2.89 8.63
CA LEU A 39 8.70 3.22 9.80
C LEU A 39 9.41 4.19 10.73
N GLU A 40 10.72 3.99 10.97
CA GLU A 40 11.53 4.89 11.79
C GLU A 40 11.55 6.30 11.18
N GLN A 41 11.82 6.42 9.88
CA GLN A 41 11.78 7.71 9.17
C GLN A 41 10.41 8.38 9.23
N TYR A 42 9.33 7.59 9.13
CA TYR A 42 7.97 8.11 9.24
C TYR A 42 7.68 8.70 10.63
N PHE A 43 8.04 7.99 11.70
CA PHE A 43 7.82 8.49 13.06
C PHE A 43 8.73 9.66 13.42
N GLU A 44 9.95 9.69 12.90
CA GLU A 44 10.84 10.83 13.02
C GLU A 44 10.23 12.08 12.38
N LYS A 45 9.74 11.96 11.13
CA LYS A 45 9.06 13.07 10.43
C LYS A 45 7.79 13.53 11.13
N LEU A 46 7.01 12.61 11.68
CA LEU A 46 5.82 12.97 12.45
C LEU A 46 6.14 13.76 13.72
N ASN A 47 7.33 13.54 14.30
CA ASN A 47 7.81 14.24 15.49
C ASN A 47 6.73 14.37 16.59
N LEU A 48 6.11 13.24 16.95
CA LEU A 48 5.02 13.21 17.92
C LEU A 48 5.51 13.58 19.31
N THR A 49 4.71 14.32 20.07
CA THR A 49 4.92 14.52 21.51
C THR A 49 4.73 13.22 22.29
N GLU A 50 5.24 13.13 23.52
CA GLU A 50 5.06 11.93 24.35
C GLU A 50 3.58 11.60 24.64
N GLU A 51 2.75 12.63 24.79
CA GLU A 51 1.30 12.47 24.91
C GLU A 51 0.71 11.91 23.61
N GLN A 52 1.07 12.49 22.45
CA GLN A 52 0.61 11.99 21.15
C GLN A 52 1.05 10.56 20.88
N LYS A 53 2.28 10.17 21.26
CA LYS A 53 2.76 8.78 21.15
C LYS A 53 1.89 7.84 21.97
N THR A 54 1.52 8.23 23.18
CA THR A 54 0.66 7.43 24.06
C THR A 54 -0.72 7.23 23.44
N SER A 55 -1.37 8.30 22.99
CA SER A 55 -2.67 8.23 22.32
C SER A 55 -2.61 7.44 21.01
N TYR A 56 -1.58 7.65 20.19
CA TYR A 56 -1.37 6.90 18.95
C TYR A 56 -1.30 5.38 19.20
N ASN A 57 -0.57 4.97 20.25
CA ASN A 57 -0.44 3.57 20.63
C ASN A 57 -1.77 2.98 21.09
N GLN A 58 -2.56 3.73 21.87
CA GLN A 58 -3.90 3.31 22.30
C GLN A 58 -4.85 3.15 21.10
N ILE A 59 -4.94 4.16 20.23
CA ILE A 59 -5.74 4.11 19.00
C ILE A 59 -5.34 2.90 18.16
N SER A 60 -4.04 2.69 17.95
CA SER A 60 -3.53 1.59 17.15
C SER A 60 -3.82 0.22 17.76
N LYS A 61 -3.77 0.10 19.10
CA LYS A 61 -4.13 -1.13 19.81
C LYS A 61 -5.62 -1.48 19.64
N VAL A 62 -6.51 -0.51 19.87
CA VAL A 62 -7.97 -0.70 19.73
C VAL A 62 -8.33 -1.18 18.32
N HIS A 63 -7.81 -0.50 17.30
CA HIS A 63 -8.13 -0.86 15.91
C HIS A 63 -7.48 -2.19 15.49
N LYS A 64 -6.35 -2.59 16.10
CA LYS A 64 -5.81 -3.95 15.93
C LYS A 64 -6.74 -5.01 16.47
N GLU A 65 -7.28 -4.81 17.68
CA GLU A 65 -8.21 -5.75 18.29
C GLU A 65 -9.49 -5.88 17.44
N GLN A 66 -10.05 -4.76 16.96
CA GLN A 66 -11.18 -4.77 16.03
C GLN A 66 -10.89 -5.56 14.75
N LEU A 67 -9.71 -5.38 14.13
CA LEU A 67 -9.34 -6.12 12.93
C LEU A 67 -9.14 -7.61 13.18
N LEU A 68 -8.64 -8.00 14.37
CA LEU A 68 -8.54 -9.41 14.77
C LEU A 68 -9.93 -10.04 14.92
N LEU A 69 -10.91 -9.31 15.46
CA LEU A 69 -12.30 -9.77 15.55
C LEU A 69 -12.90 -10.02 14.16
N VAL A 70 -12.70 -9.10 13.21
CA VAL A 70 -13.17 -9.28 11.82
C VAL A 70 -12.48 -10.45 11.14
N LYS A 71 -11.18 -10.63 11.36
CA LYS A 71 -10.41 -11.74 10.80
C LYS A 71 -10.99 -13.09 11.24
N ASN A 72 -11.24 -13.23 12.54
CA ASN A 72 -11.69 -14.47 13.18
C ASN A 72 -13.21 -14.68 13.11
N SER A 73 -13.97 -13.76 12.51
CA SER A 73 -15.42 -13.87 12.41
C SER A 73 -15.87 -14.87 11.34
N GLN A 74 -17.12 -15.30 11.43
CA GLN A 74 -17.81 -16.14 10.42
C GLN A 74 -18.43 -15.31 9.28
N MET A 75 -18.12 -14.00 9.20
CA MET A 75 -18.65 -13.11 8.16
C MET A 75 -18.19 -13.53 6.76
N SER A 76 -19.00 -13.24 5.74
CA SER A 76 -18.57 -13.39 4.35
C SER A 76 -17.39 -12.47 4.03
N GLN A 77 -16.62 -12.79 2.98
CA GLN A 77 -15.46 -12.00 2.58
C GLN A 77 -15.82 -10.54 2.23
N LEU A 78 -16.98 -10.32 1.62
CA LEU A 78 -17.47 -8.99 1.27
C LEU A 78 -17.80 -8.17 2.52
N GLU A 79 -18.43 -8.79 3.51
CA GLU A 79 -18.74 -8.15 4.80
C GLU A 79 -17.46 -7.85 5.58
N LYS A 80 -16.50 -8.78 5.62
CA LYS A 80 -15.17 -8.54 6.20
C LYS A 80 -14.48 -7.34 5.54
N LEU A 81 -14.54 -7.23 4.21
CA LEU A 81 -13.95 -6.10 3.49
C LEU A 81 -14.62 -4.76 3.83
N LYS A 82 -15.96 -4.74 3.93
CA LYS A 82 -16.71 -3.53 4.33
C LYS A 82 -16.30 -3.11 5.74
N GLU A 83 -16.20 -4.06 6.66
CA GLU A 83 -15.88 -3.79 8.04
C GLU A 83 -14.42 -3.34 8.24
N VAL A 84 -13.47 -3.97 7.53
CA VAL A 84 -12.08 -3.51 7.49
C VAL A 84 -11.99 -2.05 7.00
N LYS A 85 -12.73 -1.70 5.94
CA LYS A 85 -12.75 -0.31 5.44
C LYS A 85 -13.33 0.67 6.45
N ARG A 86 -14.39 0.28 7.16
CA ARG A 86 -14.98 1.08 8.25
C ARG A 86 -13.94 1.33 9.35
N ILE A 87 -13.33 0.26 9.87
CA ILE A 87 -12.29 0.34 10.91
C ILE A 87 -11.10 1.21 10.47
N GLN A 88 -10.67 1.09 9.21
CA GLN A 88 -9.60 1.94 8.67
C GLN A 88 -9.99 3.41 8.59
N SER A 89 -11.24 3.71 8.23
CA SER A 89 -11.78 5.07 8.18
C SER A 89 -11.89 5.68 9.57
N ASP A 90 -12.37 4.91 10.55
CA ASP A 90 -12.53 5.35 11.93
C ASP A 90 -11.16 5.64 12.57
N LYS A 91 -10.17 4.75 12.35
CA LYS A 91 -8.79 4.97 12.77
C LYS A 91 -8.24 6.28 12.22
N ASP A 92 -8.45 6.52 10.93
CA ASP A 92 -7.94 7.72 10.27
C ASP A 92 -8.58 8.99 10.83
N ALA A 93 -9.89 8.95 11.14
CA ALA A 93 -10.59 10.06 11.77
C ALA A 93 -10.07 10.35 13.19
N GLU A 94 -9.74 9.32 13.97
CA GLU A 94 -9.11 9.49 15.28
C GLU A 94 -7.68 10.05 15.18
N LEU A 95 -6.87 9.53 14.25
CA LEU A 95 -5.53 10.05 14.01
C LEU A 95 -5.54 11.50 13.53
N LYS A 96 -6.51 11.87 12.69
CA LYS A 96 -6.70 13.25 12.25
C LYS A 96 -6.96 14.23 13.40
N LYS A 97 -7.68 13.79 14.44
CA LYS A 97 -7.93 14.60 15.65
C LYS A 97 -6.69 14.68 16.55
N LEU A 98 -5.84 13.66 16.53
CA LEU A 98 -4.63 13.58 17.34
C LEU A 98 -3.48 14.43 16.76
N PHE A 99 -3.39 14.50 15.44
CA PHE A 99 -2.30 15.14 14.73
C PHE A 99 -2.59 16.62 14.44
N SER A 100 -1.53 17.42 14.37
CA SER A 100 -1.61 18.73 13.73
C SER A 100 -1.89 18.57 12.22
N GLU A 101 -2.26 19.65 11.54
CA GLU A 101 -2.49 19.60 10.09
C GLU A 101 -1.25 19.11 9.33
N GLU A 102 -0.06 19.56 9.72
CA GLU A 102 1.20 19.15 9.09
C GLU A 102 1.53 17.68 9.37
N GLN A 103 1.37 17.23 10.62
CA GLN A 103 1.54 15.82 10.98
C GLN A 103 0.56 14.92 10.23
N TYR A 104 -0.70 15.37 10.06
CA TYR A 104 -1.69 14.61 9.31
C TYR A 104 -1.38 14.57 7.81
N LYS A 105 -0.79 15.63 7.24
CA LYS A 105 -0.30 15.61 5.86
C LYS A 105 0.79 14.56 5.67
N ILE A 106 1.78 14.51 6.57
CA ILE A 106 2.83 13.47 6.58
C ILE A 106 2.21 12.07 6.68
N HIS A 107 1.19 11.91 7.53
CA HIS A 107 0.44 10.65 7.63
C HIS A 107 -0.23 10.23 6.32
N GLN A 108 -0.85 11.17 5.61
CA GLN A 108 -1.52 10.89 4.35
C GLN A 108 -0.53 10.54 3.24
N GLU A 109 0.60 11.25 3.16
CA GLU A 109 1.68 10.94 2.23
C GLU A 109 2.25 9.54 2.48
N PHE A 110 2.48 9.17 3.74
CA PHE A 110 2.91 7.82 4.11
C PHE A 110 1.88 6.75 3.73
N LYS A 111 0.59 6.99 4.00
CA LYS A 111 -0.49 6.07 3.59
C LYS A 111 -0.62 5.94 2.08
N GLU A 112 -0.38 7.01 1.34
CA GLU A 112 -0.33 6.97 -0.11
C GLU A 112 0.86 6.15 -0.59
N LYS A 113 2.07 6.42 -0.08
CA LYS A 113 3.28 5.66 -0.39
C LYS A 113 3.09 4.17 -0.14
N GLN A 114 2.57 3.78 1.03
CA GLN A 114 2.31 2.36 1.32
C GLN A 114 1.27 1.73 0.40
N ARG A 115 0.22 2.47 0.01
CA ARG A 115 -0.74 2.03 -1.02
C ARG A 115 -0.11 1.95 -2.42
N ASN A 116 0.95 2.72 -2.67
CA ASN A 116 1.70 2.66 -3.92
C ASN A 116 2.59 1.42 -3.92
N THR A 117 3.44 1.25 -2.91
CA THR A 117 4.32 0.08 -2.72
C THR A 117 3.54 -1.24 -2.68
N MET A 118 2.42 -1.29 -1.96
CA MET A 118 1.60 -2.51 -1.94
C MET A 118 1.01 -2.83 -3.32
N MET A 119 0.61 -1.83 -4.10
CA MET A 119 0.17 -2.05 -5.47
C MET A 119 1.35 -2.45 -6.36
N GLU A 120 2.50 -1.83 -6.22
CA GLU A 120 3.72 -2.17 -6.95
C GLU A 120 4.11 -3.63 -6.71
N ASN A 121 4.17 -4.06 -5.46
CA ASN A 121 4.44 -5.45 -5.10
C ASN A 121 3.32 -6.39 -5.58
N PHE A 122 2.05 -5.97 -5.49
CA PHE A 122 0.93 -6.76 -6.00
C PHE A 122 0.94 -6.92 -7.52
N LEU A 123 1.51 -5.95 -8.25
CA LEU A 123 1.70 -5.99 -9.69
C LEU A 123 2.90 -6.88 -10.09
N GLY A 124 3.45 -7.68 -9.16
CA GLY A 124 4.43 -8.73 -9.44
C GLY A 124 5.78 -8.23 -9.95
N TYR A 125 6.15 -6.98 -9.63
CA TYR A 125 7.35 -6.33 -10.16
C TYR A 125 8.66 -7.01 -9.77
N GLU A 126 8.69 -7.75 -8.66
CA GLU A 126 9.81 -8.64 -8.31
C GLU A 126 10.08 -9.69 -9.41
N LYS A 127 9.05 -10.15 -10.13
CA LYS A 127 9.22 -11.11 -11.23
C LYS A 127 9.91 -10.50 -12.46
N LEU A 128 9.98 -9.17 -12.56
CA LEU A 128 10.58 -8.48 -13.71
C LEU A 128 12.10 -8.43 -13.66
N ASN A 129 12.74 -8.68 -12.49
CA ASN A 129 14.20 -8.61 -12.32
C ASN A 129 14.78 -7.36 -13.00
N LEU A 130 14.28 -6.18 -12.63
CA LEU A 130 14.70 -4.91 -13.21
C LEU A 130 16.17 -4.63 -12.86
N THR A 131 16.90 -3.97 -13.76
CA THR A 131 18.24 -3.47 -13.45
C THR A 131 18.16 -2.18 -12.64
N GLU A 132 19.25 -1.81 -11.97
CA GLU A 132 19.35 -0.55 -11.20
C GLU A 132 19.01 0.70 -12.06
N ASP A 133 19.34 0.67 -13.35
CA ASP A 133 19.01 1.76 -14.29
C ASP A 133 17.53 1.75 -14.73
N GLN A 134 16.89 0.58 -14.73
CA GLN A 134 15.48 0.42 -15.14
C GLN A 134 14.51 0.76 -14.02
N GLU A 135 14.84 0.46 -12.77
CA GLU A 135 14.00 0.69 -11.60
C GLU A 135 13.45 2.12 -11.48
N PRO A 136 14.27 3.19 -11.52
CA PRO A 136 13.76 4.54 -11.36
C PRO A 136 12.82 4.95 -12.50
N GLN A 137 13.13 4.55 -13.75
CA GLN A 137 12.28 4.83 -14.90
C GLN A 137 10.97 4.05 -14.83
N PHE A 138 11.02 2.79 -14.39
CA PHE A 138 9.86 1.94 -14.23
C PHE A 138 8.90 2.50 -13.18
N ALA A 139 9.44 2.94 -12.05
CA ALA A 139 8.69 3.57 -10.97
C ALA A 139 8.03 4.88 -11.46
N GLU A 140 8.77 5.71 -12.19
CA GLU A 140 8.25 6.96 -12.75
C GLU A 140 7.09 6.72 -13.73
N ILE A 141 7.26 5.81 -14.70
CA ILE A 141 6.20 5.44 -15.66
C ILE A 141 4.99 4.91 -14.90
N THR A 142 5.20 4.00 -13.95
CA THR A 142 4.10 3.41 -13.16
C THR A 142 3.34 4.46 -12.36
N GLN A 143 4.04 5.40 -11.72
CA GLN A 143 3.42 6.47 -10.95
C GLN A 143 2.65 7.43 -11.85
N ARG A 144 3.21 7.84 -12.99
CA ARG A 144 2.53 8.72 -13.97
C ARG A 144 1.20 8.12 -14.42
N TYR A 145 1.20 6.86 -14.85
CA TYR A 145 -0.03 6.20 -15.32
C TYR A 145 -1.02 5.89 -14.19
N ARG A 146 -0.54 5.73 -12.95
CA ARG A 146 -1.40 5.64 -11.76
C ARG A 146 -2.19 6.94 -11.55
N THR A 147 -1.52 8.09 -11.62
CA THR A 147 -2.18 9.40 -11.48
C THR A 147 -3.27 9.60 -12.53
N GLN A 148 -2.98 9.24 -13.79
CA GLN A 148 -3.99 9.28 -14.87
C GLN A 148 -5.17 8.35 -14.57
N MET A 149 -4.92 7.14 -14.06
CA MET A 149 -5.97 6.19 -13.69
C MET A 149 -6.85 6.70 -12.54
N GLN A 150 -6.26 7.36 -11.55
CA GLN A 150 -7.01 7.99 -10.45
C GLN A 150 -7.87 9.16 -10.94
N ALA A 151 -7.31 10.02 -11.79
CA ALA A 151 -8.06 11.11 -12.42
C ALA A 151 -9.25 10.56 -13.24
N LEU A 152 -9.03 9.48 -14.01
CA LEU A 152 -10.08 8.80 -14.76
C LEU A 152 -11.19 8.26 -13.86
N LYS A 153 -10.82 7.62 -12.73
CA LYS A 153 -11.76 7.09 -11.75
C LYS A 153 -12.68 8.19 -11.21
N ASN A 154 -12.10 9.34 -10.88
CA ASN A 154 -12.80 10.49 -10.30
C ASN A 154 -13.54 11.37 -11.34
N SER A 155 -13.30 11.14 -12.63
CA SER A 155 -13.96 11.91 -13.69
C SER A 155 -15.48 11.69 -13.75
N SER A 156 -16.20 12.67 -14.30
CA SER A 156 -17.64 12.61 -14.60
C SER A 156 -17.99 11.87 -15.90
N LYS A 157 -17.00 11.22 -16.55
CA LYS A 157 -17.20 10.52 -17.82
C LYS A 157 -18.16 9.34 -17.68
N SER A 158 -18.92 9.06 -18.74
CA SER A 158 -19.79 7.88 -18.82
C SER A 158 -18.99 6.58 -18.70
N LYS A 159 -19.65 5.46 -18.36
CA LYS A 159 -18.98 4.15 -18.25
C LYS A 159 -18.20 3.78 -19.52
N LEU A 160 -18.79 3.99 -20.70
CA LEU A 160 -18.14 3.72 -21.98
C LEU A 160 -16.97 4.69 -22.24
N GLY A 161 -17.13 5.97 -21.89
CA GLY A 161 -16.05 6.95 -21.97
C GLY A 161 -14.86 6.56 -21.08
N LYS A 162 -15.13 6.16 -19.83
CA LYS A 162 -14.11 5.67 -18.90
C LYS A 162 -13.41 4.43 -19.44
N TYR A 163 -14.14 3.50 -20.05
CA TYR A 163 -13.54 2.30 -20.64
C TYR A 163 -12.59 2.62 -21.82
N LYS A 164 -13.00 3.51 -22.73
CA LYS A 164 -12.15 3.91 -23.87
C LYS A 164 -10.85 4.56 -23.40
N GLU A 165 -10.95 5.46 -22.43
CA GLU A 165 -9.77 6.14 -21.89
C GLU A 165 -8.90 5.24 -21.04
N PHE A 166 -9.49 4.34 -20.26
CA PHE A 166 -8.76 3.27 -19.57
C PHE A 166 -7.89 2.48 -20.57
N LYS A 167 -8.46 2.07 -21.71
CA LYS A 167 -7.73 1.37 -22.76
C LYS A 167 -6.61 2.22 -23.36
N SER A 168 -6.84 3.50 -23.59
CA SER A 168 -5.82 4.43 -24.09
C SER A 168 -4.65 4.55 -23.11
N ILE A 169 -4.95 4.77 -21.82
CA ILE A 169 -3.96 4.86 -20.74
C ILE A 169 -3.16 3.56 -20.64
N GLN A 170 -3.83 2.40 -20.71
CA GLN A 170 -3.17 1.11 -20.66
C GLN A 170 -2.24 0.87 -21.86
N ASN A 171 -2.70 1.17 -23.08
CA ASN A 171 -1.89 1.00 -24.29
C ASN A 171 -0.66 1.92 -24.29
N ALA A 172 -0.82 3.15 -23.83
CA ALA A 172 0.28 4.11 -23.72
C ALA A 172 1.31 3.64 -22.68
N LYS A 173 0.86 3.16 -21.51
CA LYS A 173 1.73 2.53 -20.50
C LYS A 173 2.48 1.35 -21.08
N ASP A 174 1.78 0.43 -21.76
CA ASP A 174 2.40 -0.76 -22.35
C ASP A 174 3.45 -0.39 -23.40
N SER A 175 3.24 0.70 -24.16
CA SER A 175 4.23 1.17 -25.13
C SER A 175 5.50 1.70 -24.45
N GLU A 176 5.37 2.49 -23.39
CA GLU A 176 6.53 2.97 -22.64
C GLU A 176 7.25 1.85 -21.92
N MET A 177 6.51 0.91 -21.33
CA MET A 177 7.09 -0.28 -20.69
C MET A 177 7.82 -1.17 -21.69
N LYS A 178 7.34 -1.29 -22.93
CA LYS A 178 8.02 -2.05 -23.98
C LYS A 178 9.37 -1.43 -24.37
N ASN A 179 9.49 -0.10 -24.28
CA ASN A 179 10.73 0.60 -24.59
C ASN A 179 11.75 0.51 -23.44
N LEU A 180 11.27 0.46 -22.20
CA LEU A 180 12.12 0.34 -21.01
C LEU A 180 12.60 -1.09 -20.75
N LEU A 181 11.71 -2.06 -20.91
CA LEU A 181 11.95 -3.45 -20.53
C LEU A 181 12.61 -4.23 -21.67
N SER A 182 13.43 -5.20 -21.32
CA SER A 182 13.89 -6.21 -22.28
C SER A 182 12.70 -7.01 -22.82
N LYS A 183 12.90 -7.73 -23.92
CA LYS A 183 11.84 -8.55 -24.53
C LYS A 183 11.25 -9.57 -23.55
N ASP A 184 12.11 -10.21 -22.74
CA ASP A 184 11.69 -11.21 -21.77
C ASP A 184 11.00 -10.57 -20.57
N GLN A 185 11.54 -9.46 -20.06
CA GLN A 185 10.90 -8.68 -18.99
C GLN A 185 9.52 -8.16 -19.42
N PHE A 186 9.38 -7.68 -20.66
CA PHE A 186 8.11 -7.21 -21.19
C PHE A 186 7.10 -8.35 -21.34
N LYS A 187 7.56 -9.55 -21.73
CA LYS A 187 6.70 -10.75 -21.74
C LYS A 187 6.16 -11.05 -20.35
N THR A 188 7.04 -11.11 -19.34
CA THR A 188 6.64 -11.31 -17.94
C THR A 188 5.69 -10.23 -17.46
N TYR A 189 5.93 -8.96 -17.81
CA TYR A 189 5.02 -7.85 -17.51
C TYR A 189 3.60 -8.08 -18.06
N LYS A 190 3.47 -8.55 -19.31
CA LYS A 190 2.17 -8.88 -19.91
C LYS A 190 1.49 -10.08 -19.24
N GLU A 191 2.25 -11.10 -18.86
CA GLU A 191 1.75 -12.26 -18.11
C GLU A 191 1.16 -11.83 -16.76
N ILE A 192 1.85 -10.96 -16.02
CA ILE A 192 1.36 -10.43 -14.75
C ILE A 192 0.06 -9.63 -14.95
N GLN A 193 -0.01 -8.79 -15.99
CA GLN A 193 -1.23 -8.04 -16.31
C GLN A 193 -2.44 -8.96 -16.56
N GLU A 194 -2.26 -10.05 -17.30
CA GLU A 194 -3.35 -11.00 -17.54
C GLU A 194 -3.71 -11.78 -16.26
N GLU A 195 -2.73 -12.23 -15.46
CA GLU A 195 -2.96 -12.91 -14.18
C GLU A 195 -3.84 -12.04 -13.25
N MET A 196 -3.56 -10.74 -13.17
CA MET A 196 -4.36 -9.81 -12.36
C MET A 196 -5.76 -9.60 -12.90
N LYS A 197 -5.91 -9.53 -14.23
CA LYS A 197 -7.21 -9.40 -14.87
C LYS A 197 -8.08 -10.62 -14.60
N GLU A 198 -7.51 -11.82 -14.66
CA GLU A 198 -8.18 -13.07 -14.30
C GLU A 198 -8.62 -13.08 -12.84
N LYS A 199 -7.73 -12.73 -11.91
CA LYS A 199 -8.08 -12.61 -10.47
C LYS A 199 -9.22 -11.62 -10.21
N ILE A 200 -9.21 -10.47 -10.89
CA ILE A 200 -10.30 -9.48 -10.79
C ILE A 200 -11.61 -10.05 -11.35
N MET A 201 -11.56 -10.79 -12.46
CA MET A 201 -12.75 -11.41 -13.06
C MET A 201 -13.31 -12.52 -12.17
N GLU A 202 -12.46 -13.35 -11.57
CA GLU A 202 -12.87 -14.40 -10.64
C GLU A 202 -13.55 -13.81 -9.40
N ASN A 203 -12.98 -12.74 -8.83
CA ASN A 203 -13.55 -12.03 -7.67
C ASN A 203 -14.87 -11.33 -7.96
N ARG A 204 -15.26 -11.14 -9.24
CA ARG A 204 -16.58 -10.59 -9.63
C ARG A 204 -17.64 -11.67 -9.84
N LYS A 205 -17.23 -12.93 -9.96
CA LYS A 205 -18.12 -14.08 -10.15
C LYS A 205 -18.53 -14.73 -8.82
N LYS A 206 -17.74 -14.51 -7.76
CA LYS A 206 -18.07 -14.85 -6.38
C LYS A 206 -18.91 -13.74 -5.74
#